data_AF-A0A2S4LBD8-F1
#
_entry.id   AF-A0A2S4LBD8-F1
#
_cell.length_a   1.000
_cell.length_b   1.000
_cell.length_c   1.000
_cell.angle_alpha   90.00
_cell.angle_beta   90.00
_cell.angle_gamma   90.00
#
_symmetry.space_group_name_H-M   'P 1'
#
loop_
_entity.id
_entity.type
_entity.pdbx_description
1 polymer ?
#
loop_
_entity_poly.entity_id
_entity_poly.type
_entity_poly.pdbx_seq_one_letter_code
_entity_poly.pdbx_strand_id
1 'polypeptide(L)'
;GVGALLSVCTLEAARRCNRRSAVIARPTPWWLLFNLAGGALVWQLVIVPAFIRRARSWYAADKGPGGGGGGDDAAAAWEEDDREDRDRRIADAEVVAIPVAVALGFYLPAISMLVFAVDTPDVILIWLFFPVHVALIRRALLWAIRTLRRSEPALVHLESSRWRVVAMYALPVACSVLAHAFAVFAMTLRDDRREMTRSTVTFIEIDMQFIALTVLYWVFVEVGWRAPLAMVAAGAVLGPGTGVCVAWVYRERLMQEALDQRVTAAPDAEEGTAPSDEQTPLLR
;
A
#
# COMPACT_ATOMS: atom_id res chain seq x y z
N GLY A 1 8.48 10.29 3.94
CA GLY A 1 7.37 9.75 4.76
C GLY A 1 6.06 9.81 4.03
N VAL A 2 5.40 10.98 4.00
CA VAL A 2 4.06 11.17 3.43
C VAL A 2 3.90 10.64 1.99
N GLY A 3 4.83 10.96 1.09
CA GLY A 3 4.75 10.46 -0.29
C GLY A 3 4.80 8.94 -0.41
N ALA A 4 5.52 8.24 0.48
CA ALA A 4 5.53 6.77 0.53
C ALA A 4 4.18 6.21 1.00
N LEU A 5 3.58 6.81 2.04
CA LEU A 5 2.23 6.46 2.50
C LEU A 5 1.18 6.72 1.42
N LEU A 6 1.29 7.84 0.69
CA LEU A 6 0.39 8.15 -0.41
C LEU A 6 0.49 7.10 -1.53
N SER A 7 1.70 6.71 -1.92
CA SER A 7 1.92 5.62 -2.90
C SER A 7 1.28 4.31 -2.42
N VAL A 8 1.52 3.93 -1.17
CA VAL A 8 0.97 2.72 -0.56
C VAL A 8 -0.56 2.75 -0.50
N CYS A 9 -1.16 3.82 0.02
CA CYS A 9 -2.63 3.94 0.09
C CYS A 9 -3.26 3.96 -1.31
N THR A 10 -2.59 4.56 -2.30
CA THR A 10 -3.06 4.59 -3.69
C THR A 10 -2.97 3.21 -4.35
N LEU A 11 -1.92 2.46 -4.03
CA LEU A 11 -1.76 1.06 -4.43
C LEU A 11 -2.84 0.17 -3.80
N GLU A 12 -3.05 0.27 -2.49
CA GLU A 12 -4.11 -0.48 -1.79
C GLU A 12 -5.50 -0.14 -2.35
N ALA A 13 -5.76 1.13 -2.71
CA ALA A 13 -6.99 1.54 -3.38
C ALA A 13 -7.18 0.92 -4.77
N ALA A 14 -6.09 0.54 -5.45
CA ALA A 14 -6.12 -0.11 -6.76
C ALA A 14 -6.40 -1.61 -6.70
N ARG A 15 -6.14 -2.26 -5.55
CA ARG A 15 -6.40 -3.69 -5.35
C ARG A 15 -7.90 -3.97 -5.27
N ARG A 16 -8.36 -5.02 -5.96
CA ARG A 16 -9.79 -5.38 -6.02
C ARG A 16 -10.33 -5.80 -4.66
N CYS A 17 -9.50 -6.43 -3.84
CA CYS A 17 -9.82 -6.86 -2.48
C CYS A 17 -10.33 -5.72 -1.58
N ASN A 18 -10.00 -4.46 -1.92
CA ASN A 18 -10.37 -3.28 -1.14
C ASN A 18 -11.61 -2.54 -1.67
N ARG A 19 -12.23 -2.98 -2.78
CA ARG A 19 -13.40 -2.30 -3.38
C ARG A 19 -14.60 -2.16 -2.44
N ARG A 20 -14.77 -3.10 -1.50
CA ARG A 20 -15.87 -3.09 -0.53
C ARG A 20 -15.72 -2.00 0.55
N SER A 21 -14.50 -1.52 0.81
CA SER A 21 -14.25 -0.45 1.77
C SER A 21 -14.18 0.89 1.05
N ALA A 22 -15.20 1.73 1.21
CA ALA A 22 -15.26 3.05 0.57
C ALA A 22 -14.07 3.95 0.96
N VAL A 23 -13.56 3.79 2.19
CA VAL A 23 -12.41 4.56 2.70
C VAL A 23 -11.12 4.18 1.97
N ILE A 24 -10.90 2.87 1.77
CA ILE A 24 -9.68 2.38 1.11
C ILE A 24 -9.79 2.56 -0.41
N ALA A 25 -10.94 2.23 -1.00
CA ALA A 25 -11.16 2.33 -2.45
C ALA A 25 -11.15 3.79 -2.97
N ARG A 26 -11.46 4.76 -2.12
CA ARG A 26 -11.47 6.20 -2.47
C ARG A 26 -10.65 6.99 -1.45
N PRO A 27 -9.31 6.92 -1.53
CA PRO A 27 -8.45 7.55 -0.53
C PRO A 27 -8.44 9.08 -0.63
N THR A 28 -8.71 9.66 -1.80
CA THR A 28 -8.63 11.10 -2.08
C THR A 28 -9.37 12.02 -1.11
N PRO A 29 -10.69 11.86 -0.85
CA PRO A 29 -11.39 12.74 0.08
C PRO A 29 -10.83 12.69 1.50
N TRP A 30 -10.39 11.50 1.96
CA TRP A 30 -9.82 11.32 3.29
C TRP A 30 -8.42 11.94 3.40
N TRP A 31 -7.61 11.82 2.35
CA TRP A 31 -6.32 12.52 2.27
C TRP A 31 -6.48 14.03 2.17
N LEU A 32 -7.53 14.52 1.52
CA LEU A 32 -7.83 15.96 1.48
C LEU A 32 -8.26 16.47 2.85
N LEU A 33 -9.14 15.74 3.55
CA LEU A 33 -9.51 16.06 4.93
C LEU A 33 -8.30 16.00 5.87
N PHE A 34 -7.46 14.97 5.73
CA PHE A 34 -6.19 14.87 6.45
C PHE A 34 -5.33 16.13 6.28
N ASN A 35 -5.22 16.64 5.04
CA ASN A 35 -4.38 17.78 4.76
C ASN A 35 -4.99 19.13 5.21
N LEU A 36 -6.32 19.25 5.25
CA LEU A 36 -7.02 20.50 5.57
C LEU A 36 -7.45 20.62 7.04
N ALA A 37 -7.78 19.51 7.71
CA ALA A 37 -8.39 19.49 9.04
C ALA A 37 -7.45 19.04 10.17
N GLY A 38 -6.20 18.68 9.85
CA GLY A 38 -5.22 18.18 10.82
C GLY A 38 -5.04 16.66 10.71
N GLY A 39 -3.81 16.24 10.44
CA GLY A 39 -3.50 14.92 9.92
C GLY A 39 -3.86 13.76 10.86
N ALA A 40 -3.45 13.83 12.12
CA ALA A 40 -3.60 12.73 13.07
C ALA A 40 -5.06 12.37 13.35
N LEU A 41 -5.98 13.36 13.45
CA LEU A 41 -7.38 13.09 13.76
C LEU A 41 -8.04 12.24 12.67
N VAL A 42 -7.91 12.66 11.41
CA VAL A 42 -8.48 11.91 10.27
C VAL A 42 -7.78 10.57 10.09
N TRP A 43 -6.45 10.54 10.29
CA TRP A 43 -5.66 9.33 10.16
C TRP A 43 -6.06 8.26 11.20
N GLN A 44 -6.14 8.64 12.47
CA GLN A 44 -6.43 7.75 13.60
C GLN A 44 -7.90 7.33 13.66
N LEU A 45 -8.83 8.20 13.29
CA LEU A 45 -10.27 7.92 13.44
C LEU A 45 -10.88 7.26 12.20
N VAL A 46 -10.33 7.51 11.01
CA VAL A 46 -10.96 7.08 9.76
C VAL A 46 -10.08 6.10 8.99
N ILE A 47 -8.85 6.50 8.67
CA ILE A 47 -7.99 5.75 7.74
C ILE A 47 -7.54 4.44 8.39
N VAL A 48 -6.87 4.51 9.54
CA VAL A 48 -6.31 3.32 10.22
C VAL A 48 -7.41 2.34 10.65
N PRO A 49 -8.53 2.76 11.28
CA PRO A 49 -9.59 1.82 11.64
C PRO A 49 -10.26 1.15 10.44
N ALA A 50 -10.30 1.79 9.26
CA ALA A 50 -10.81 1.14 8.05
C ALA A 50 -9.90 -0.01 7.60
N PHE A 51 -8.58 0.18 7.64
CA PHE A 51 -7.61 -0.86 7.31
C PHE A 51 -7.58 -1.99 8.36
N ILE A 52 -7.63 -1.67 9.65
CA ILE A 52 -7.65 -2.68 10.73
C ILE A 52 -8.93 -3.52 10.67
N ARG A 53 -10.10 -2.90 10.46
CA ARG A 53 -11.35 -3.65 10.30
C ARG A 53 -11.30 -4.60 9.11
N ARG A 54 -10.63 -4.19 8.02
CA ARG A 54 -10.40 -5.04 6.86
C ARG A 54 -9.45 -6.20 7.19
N ALA A 55 -8.30 -5.92 7.80
CA ALA A 55 -7.36 -6.96 8.24
C ALA A 55 -8.03 -7.99 9.16
N ARG A 56 -8.84 -7.54 10.12
CA ARG A 56 -9.61 -8.45 11.01
C ARG A 56 -10.65 -9.28 10.28
N SER A 57 -11.24 -8.78 9.18
CA SER A 57 -12.19 -9.57 8.40
C SER A 57 -11.54 -10.81 7.77
N TRP A 58 -10.24 -10.78 7.50
CA TRP A 58 -9.49 -11.95 7.02
C TRP A 58 -9.33 -13.00 8.13
N TYR A 59 -8.97 -12.56 9.34
CA TYR A 59 -8.86 -13.45 10.51
C TYR A 59 -10.20 -13.94 11.07
N ALA A 60 -11.31 -13.26 10.78
CA ALA A 60 -12.65 -13.69 11.21
C ALA A 60 -13.25 -14.73 10.26
N ALA A 61 -12.96 -14.65 8.96
CA ALA A 61 -13.30 -15.70 8.00
C ALA A 61 -12.55 -17.01 8.31
N ASP A 62 -11.31 -16.90 8.78
CA ASP A 62 -10.46 -18.00 9.28
C ASP A 62 -11.05 -18.78 10.49
N LYS A 63 -12.05 -18.22 11.18
CA LYS A 63 -12.72 -18.83 12.35
C LYS A 63 -14.17 -19.24 12.11
N GLY A 64 -14.55 -19.51 10.86
CA GLY A 64 -15.83 -20.16 10.52
C GLY A 64 -16.03 -21.48 11.30
N PRO A 65 -17.28 -21.85 11.64
CA PRO A 65 -17.55 -22.89 12.63
C PRO A 65 -17.28 -24.30 12.10
N GLY A 66 -16.29 -24.98 12.69
CA GLY A 66 -16.07 -26.43 12.61
C GLY A 66 -15.39 -26.87 11.31
N GLY A 67 -14.29 -27.62 11.31
CA GLY A 67 -14.04 -28.74 12.21
C GLY A 67 -14.89 -29.95 11.82
N GLY A 68 -15.07 -30.21 10.53
CA GLY A 68 -15.72 -31.42 10.02
C GLY A 68 -15.08 -31.83 8.69
N GLY A 69 -14.00 -32.60 8.74
CA GLY A 69 -13.24 -33.03 7.56
C GLY A 69 -14.10 -33.73 6.50
N GLY A 70 -14.55 -32.96 5.51
CA GLY A 70 -15.08 -33.43 4.23
C GLY A 70 -14.36 -32.71 3.10
N GLY A 71 -14.09 -33.41 1.99
CA GLY A 71 -13.34 -32.87 0.84
C GLY A 71 -13.91 -31.58 0.23
N ASP A 72 -15.18 -31.28 0.46
CA ASP A 72 -15.83 -30.04 0.02
C ASP A 72 -15.30 -28.79 0.75
N ASP A 73 -14.87 -28.91 2.01
CA ASP A 73 -14.32 -27.77 2.78
C ASP A 73 -12.93 -27.37 2.29
N ALA A 74 -12.14 -28.34 1.84
CA ALA A 74 -10.85 -28.06 1.21
C ALA A 74 -11.08 -27.31 -0.12
N ALA A 75 -11.90 -27.84 -1.02
CA ALA A 75 -12.18 -27.17 -2.30
C ALA A 75 -12.71 -25.74 -2.10
N ALA A 76 -13.61 -25.51 -1.13
CA ALA A 76 -14.10 -24.18 -0.80
C ALA A 76 -13.00 -23.23 -0.28
N ALA A 77 -12.11 -23.72 0.59
CA ALA A 77 -10.97 -22.95 1.09
C ALA A 77 -9.98 -22.58 -0.02
N TRP A 78 -9.68 -23.53 -0.92
CA TRP A 78 -8.84 -23.28 -2.10
C TRP A 78 -9.44 -22.22 -3.02
N GLU A 79 -10.75 -22.28 -3.28
CA GLU A 79 -11.40 -21.26 -4.08
C GLU A 79 -11.41 -19.88 -3.40
N GLU A 80 -11.53 -19.81 -2.07
CA GLU A 80 -11.42 -18.56 -1.31
C GLU A 80 -10.01 -17.98 -1.38
N ASP A 81 -8.97 -18.77 -1.15
CA ASP A 81 -7.57 -18.34 -1.23
C ASP A 81 -7.20 -17.91 -2.68
N ASP A 82 -7.65 -18.64 -3.71
CA ASP A 82 -7.44 -18.26 -5.12
C ASP A 82 -8.24 -16.98 -5.49
N ARG A 83 -9.44 -16.78 -4.94
CA ARG A 83 -10.16 -15.49 -5.05
C ARG A 83 -9.37 -14.38 -4.38
N GLU A 84 -8.81 -14.61 -3.20
CA GLU A 84 -8.02 -13.63 -2.46
C GLU A 84 -6.74 -13.23 -3.23
N ASP A 85 -6.00 -14.21 -3.77
CA ASP A 85 -4.82 -13.96 -4.59
C ASP A 85 -5.16 -13.13 -5.84
N ARG A 86 -6.22 -13.50 -6.56
CA ARG A 86 -6.69 -12.74 -7.73
C ARG A 86 -7.11 -11.32 -7.37
N ASP A 87 -7.75 -11.13 -6.22
CA ASP A 87 -8.24 -9.83 -5.79
C ASP A 87 -7.12 -8.89 -5.32
N ARG A 88 -5.93 -9.41 -5.02
CA ARG A 88 -4.72 -8.61 -4.72
C ARG A 88 -4.00 -8.10 -5.98
N ARG A 89 -4.31 -8.67 -7.15
CA ARG A 89 -3.74 -8.21 -8.43
C ARG A 89 -4.21 -6.81 -8.78
N ILE A 90 -3.32 -6.05 -9.40
CA ILE A 90 -3.60 -4.70 -9.91
C ILE A 90 -3.55 -4.69 -11.44
N ALA A 91 -4.23 -3.73 -12.07
CA ALA A 91 -4.06 -3.53 -13.51
C ALA A 91 -2.63 -3.10 -13.82
N ASP A 92 -2.04 -3.64 -14.90
CA ASP A 92 -0.68 -3.31 -15.32
C ASP A 92 -0.44 -1.80 -15.52
N ALA A 93 -1.45 -1.07 -16.00
CA ALA A 93 -1.42 0.38 -16.12
C ALA A 93 -1.20 1.12 -14.78
N GLU A 94 -1.64 0.55 -13.65
CA GLU A 94 -1.49 1.15 -12.31
C GLU A 94 -0.03 1.15 -11.85
N VAL A 95 0.79 0.20 -12.33
CA VAL A 95 2.23 0.12 -12.04
C VAL A 95 2.96 1.37 -12.52
N VAL A 96 2.47 2.01 -13.58
CA VAL A 96 3.03 3.26 -14.12
C VAL A 96 2.22 4.46 -13.64
N ALA A 97 0.89 4.38 -13.66
CA ALA A 97 0.03 5.52 -13.36
C ALA A 97 0.18 6.01 -11.92
N ILE A 98 0.33 5.10 -10.94
CA ILE A 98 0.49 5.47 -9.52
C ILE A 98 1.79 6.23 -9.27
N PRO A 99 2.99 5.70 -9.58
CA PRO A 99 4.23 6.42 -9.29
C PRO A 99 4.33 7.73 -10.08
N VAL A 100 3.86 7.78 -11.34
CA VAL A 100 3.85 9.02 -12.13
C VAL A 100 2.88 10.04 -11.53
N ALA A 101 1.69 9.62 -11.09
CA ALA A 101 0.74 10.51 -10.45
C ALA A 101 1.27 11.07 -9.13
N VAL A 102 1.95 10.27 -8.31
CA VAL A 102 2.58 10.74 -7.07
C VAL A 102 3.78 11.65 -7.38
N ALA A 103 4.56 11.33 -8.41
CA ALA A 103 5.67 12.17 -8.86
C ALA A 103 5.19 13.57 -9.26
N LEU A 104 4.21 13.64 -10.15
CA LEU A 104 3.72 14.89 -10.72
C LEU A 104 2.77 15.64 -9.78
N GLY A 105 1.94 14.93 -9.02
CA GLY A 105 0.90 15.52 -8.18
C GLY A 105 1.36 15.86 -6.76
N PHE A 106 2.47 15.28 -6.28
CA PHE A 106 2.99 15.53 -4.93
C PHE A 106 4.45 15.97 -4.92
N TYR A 107 5.38 15.16 -5.46
CA TYR A 107 6.81 15.46 -5.36
C TYR A 107 7.25 16.68 -6.17
N LEU A 108 6.78 16.80 -7.41
CA LEU A 108 7.13 17.92 -8.27
C LEU A 108 6.66 19.26 -7.66
N PRO A 109 5.39 19.41 -7.21
CA PRO A 109 4.94 20.58 -6.46
C PRO A 109 5.75 20.85 -5.17
N ALA A 110 6.09 19.80 -4.41
CA ALA A 110 6.85 19.94 -3.17
C ALA A 110 8.28 20.45 -3.42
N ILE A 111 8.95 19.93 -4.46
CA ILE A 111 10.29 20.37 -4.85
C ILE A 111 10.22 21.79 -5.42
N SER A 112 9.23 22.10 -6.25
CA SER A 112 9.08 23.45 -6.80
C SER A 112 8.82 24.48 -5.70
N MET A 113 8.09 24.11 -4.65
CA MET A 113 7.88 24.98 -3.50
C MET A 113 9.21 25.24 -2.77
N LEU A 114 10.02 24.21 -2.58
CA LEU A 114 11.32 24.31 -1.91
C LEU A 114 12.33 25.18 -2.69
N VAL A 115 12.32 25.09 -4.02
CA VAL A 115 13.31 25.76 -4.88
C VAL A 115 12.87 27.16 -5.32
N PHE A 116 11.59 27.36 -5.64
CA PHE A 116 11.12 28.56 -6.36
C PHE A 116 10.11 29.42 -5.59
N ALA A 117 9.42 28.89 -4.58
CA ALA A 117 8.26 29.56 -3.98
C ALA A 117 8.42 29.81 -2.48
N VAL A 118 9.55 30.40 -2.08
CA VAL A 118 9.82 30.72 -0.67
C VAL A 118 8.86 31.79 -0.13
N ASP A 119 8.24 32.61 -1.00
CA ASP A 119 7.50 33.81 -0.57
C ASP A 119 6.03 33.94 -1.06
N THR A 120 5.48 32.95 -1.77
CA THR A 120 4.11 33.03 -2.33
C THR A 120 3.10 32.11 -1.61
N PRO A 121 2.16 32.64 -0.82
CA PRO A 121 1.18 31.84 -0.08
C PRO A 121 0.24 31.05 -1.01
N ASP A 122 0.02 31.55 -2.22
CA ASP A 122 -0.83 30.90 -3.23
C ASP A 122 -0.27 29.52 -3.64
N VAL A 123 1.05 29.37 -3.70
CA VAL A 123 1.69 28.11 -4.06
C VAL A 123 1.46 27.06 -2.98
N ILE A 124 1.51 27.47 -1.70
CA ILE A 124 1.22 26.62 -0.55
C ILE A 124 -0.25 26.20 -0.58
N LEU A 125 -1.16 27.14 -0.84
CA LEU A 125 -2.60 26.85 -0.92
C LEU A 125 -2.92 25.85 -2.03
N ILE A 126 -2.34 26.02 -3.22
CA ILE A 126 -2.52 25.08 -4.34
C ILE A 126 -1.93 23.71 -3.99
N TRP A 127 -0.78 23.68 -3.31
CA TRP A 127 -0.13 22.47 -2.87
C TRP A 127 -0.97 21.68 -1.86
N LEU A 128 -1.74 22.34 -0.99
CA LEU A 128 -2.63 21.66 -0.05
C LEU A 128 -3.69 20.75 -0.73
N PHE A 129 -3.97 20.97 -2.01
CA PHE A 129 -4.86 20.10 -2.79
C PHE A 129 -4.13 18.96 -3.51
N PHE A 130 -2.87 18.63 -3.13
CA PHE A 130 -2.12 17.52 -3.73
C PHE A 130 -2.89 16.19 -3.83
N PRO A 131 -3.76 15.78 -2.88
CA PRO A 131 -4.50 14.53 -3.04
C PRO A 131 -5.42 14.53 -4.27
N VAL A 132 -5.99 15.70 -4.59
CA VAL A 132 -6.82 15.91 -5.76
C VAL A 132 -5.96 15.87 -7.02
N HIS A 133 -4.81 16.55 -7.02
CA HIS A 133 -3.88 16.55 -8.16
C HIS A 133 -3.42 15.14 -8.52
N VAL A 134 -2.97 14.37 -7.53
CA VAL A 134 -2.57 12.96 -7.71
C VAL A 134 -3.72 12.12 -8.26
N ALA A 135 -4.93 12.30 -7.73
CA ALA A 135 -6.10 11.55 -8.21
C ALA A 135 -6.48 11.90 -9.65
N LEU A 136 -6.44 13.18 -10.02
CA LEU A 136 -6.74 13.65 -11.37
C LEU A 136 -5.69 13.15 -12.37
N ILE A 137 -4.40 13.27 -12.05
CA ILE A 137 -3.30 12.81 -12.90
C ILE A 137 -3.39 11.28 -13.08
N ARG A 138 -3.63 10.52 -12.00
CA ARG A 138 -3.81 9.07 -12.10
C ARG A 138 -4.97 8.71 -13.03
N ARG A 139 -6.13 9.36 -12.87
CA ARG A 139 -7.31 9.12 -13.72
C ARG A 139 -7.04 9.48 -15.17
N ALA A 140 -6.37 10.61 -15.43
CA ALA A 140 -6.00 11.05 -16.76
C ALA A 140 -5.03 10.06 -17.43
N LEU A 141 -4.01 9.57 -16.70
CA LEU A 141 -3.08 8.56 -17.19
C LEU A 141 -3.78 7.24 -17.49
N LEU A 142 -4.63 6.76 -16.58
CA LEU A 142 -5.39 5.53 -16.81
C LEU A 142 -6.36 5.65 -17.98
N TRP A 143 -6.97 6.82 -18.18
CA TRP A 143 -7.79 7.10 -19.34
C TRP A 143 -6.94 7.10 -20.61
N ALA A 144 -5.83 7.83 -20.64
CA ALA A 144 -4.93 7.90 -21.79
C ALA A 144 -4.39 6.52 -22.19
N ILE A 145 -3.91 5.73 -21.21
CA ILE A 145 -3.40 4.36 -21.45
C ILE A 145 -4.51 3.47 -22.02
N ARG A 146 -5.74 3.56 -21.49
CA ARG A 146 -6.89 2.79 -21.99
C ARG A 146 -7.30 3.20 -23.39
N THR A 147 -7.26 4.49 -23.72
CA THR A 147 -7.58 4.99 -25.06
C THR A 147 -6.52 4.57 -26.08
N LEU A 148 -5.25 4.49 -25.67
CA LEU A 148 -4.14 4.10 -26.55
C LEU A 148 -4.02 2.57 -26.71
N ARG A 149 -4.41 1.79 -25.70
CA ARG A 149 -4.38 0.33 -25.77
C ARG A 149 -5.63 -0.21 -26.44
N ARG A 150 -5.40 -1.10 -27.42
CA ARG A 150 -6.47 -1.88 -28.06
C ARG A 150 -6.78 -3.21 -27.36
N SER A 151 -5.97 -3.60 -26.37
CA SER A 151 -6.10 -4.86 -25.63
C SER A 151 -6.62 -4.65 -24.21
N GLU A 152 -7.26 -5.68 -23.66
CA GLU A 152 -7.74 -5.67 -22.28
C GLU A 152 -6.60 -5.51 -21.27
N PRO A 153 -6.85 -4.81 -20.14
CA PRO A 153 -5.85 -4.62 -19.10
C PRO A 153 -5.49 -5.94 -18.42
N ALA A 154 -4.22 -6.32 -18.48
CA ALA A 154 -3.72 -7.49 -17.77
C ALA A 154 -3.68 -7.21 -16.26
N LEU A 155 -4.11 -8.19 -15.46
CA LEU A 155 -3.99 -8.16 -14.00
C LEU A 155 -2.67 -8.79 -13.59
N VAL A 156 -1.92 -8.09 -12.75
CA VAL A 156 -0.59 -8.54 -12.35
C VAL A 156 -0.31 -8.28 -10.88
N HIS A 157 0.40 -9.22 -10.25
CA HIS A 157 1.04 -9.00 -8.95
C HIS A 157 2.24 -8.09 -9.11
N LEU A 158 2.30 -7.04 -8.30
CA LEU A 158 3.42 -6.09 -8.33
C LEU A 158 4.73 -6.80 -7.96
N GLU A 159 4.64 -7.75 -7.03
CA GLU A 159 5.73 -8.43 -6.34
C GLU A 159 6.32 -9.56 -7.16
N SER A 160 5.58 -10.05 -8.17
CA SER A 160 6.07 -11.04 -9.15
C SER A 160 7.28 -10.55 -9.95
N SER A 161 7.46 -9.24 -10.07
CA SER A 161 8.53 -8.65 -10.88
C SER A 161 9.28 -7.59 -10.09
N ARG A 162 10.58 -7.82 -9.89
CA ARG A 162 11.49 -6.86 -9.25
C ARG A 162 11.43 -5.48 -9.91
N TRP A 163 11.30 -5.44 -11.24
CA TRP A 163 11.21 -4.18 -11.98
C TRP A 163 9.98 -3.36 -11.59
N ARG A 164 8.83 -4.01 -11.39
CA ARG A 164 7.59 -3.30 -11.01
C ARG A 164 7.64 -2.79 -9.57
N VAL A 165 8.21 -3.58 -8.66
CA VAL A 165 8.49 -3.14 -7.28
C VAL A 165 9.41 -1.91 -7.30
N VAL A 166 10.49 -1.95 -8.08
CA VAL A 166 11.40 -0.81 -8.24
C VAL A 166 10.67 0.39 -8.83
N ALA A 167 9.90 0.22 -9.90
CA ALA A 167 9.15 1.32 -10.52
C ALA A 167 8.18 2.01 -9.55
N MET A 168 7.54 1.24 -8.67
CA MET A 168 6.60 1.76 -7.67
C MET A 168 7.30 2.49 -6.52
N TYR A 169 8.40 1.94 -6.01
CA TYR A 169 9.00 2.39 -4.74
C TYR A 169 10.31 3.17 -4.89
N ALA A 170 10.96 3.19 -6.06
CA ALA A 170 12.26 3.85 -6.23
C ALA A 170 12.18 5.35 -5.91
N LEU A 171 11.17 6.06 -6.44
CA LEU A 171 11.00 7.48 -6.20
C LEU A 171 10.78 7.81 -4.71
N PRO A 172 9.80 7.22 -3.99
CA PRO A 172 9.61 7.53 -2.58
C PRO A 172 10.79 7.13 -1.70
N VAL A 173 11.51 6.06 -2.04
CA VAL A 173 12.74 5.66 -1.34
C VAL A 173 13.84 6.71 -1.56
N ALA A 174 14.12 7.09 -2.81
CA ALA A 174 15.14 8.08 -3.15
C ALA A 174 14.86 9.42 -2.46
N CYS A 175 13.63 9.93 -2.55
CA CYS A 175 13.23 11.16 -1.87
C CYS A 175 13.31 11.04 -0.35
N SER A 176 12.98 9.87 0.24
CA SER A 176 13.10 9.64 1.68
C SER A 176 14.55 9.66 2.15
N VAL A 177 15.45 8.99 1.43
CA VAL A 177 16.89 8.97 1.75
C VAL A 177 17.48 10.37 1.67
N LEU A 178 17.17 11.10 0.59
CA LEU A 178 17.64 12.48 0.42
C LEU A 178 17.10 13.40 1.52
N ALA A 179 15.81 13.32 1.84
CA ALA A 179 15.22 14.12 2.92
C ALA A 179 15.79 13.76 4.30
N HIS A 180 16.09 12.48 4.54
CA HIS A 180 16.68 12.02 5.79
C HIS A 180 18.12 12.49 5.94
N ALA A 181 18.94 12.35 4.90
CA ALA A 181 20.30 12.89 4.86
C ALA A 181 20.30 14.41 5.04
N PHE A 182 19.39 15.12 4.38
CA PHE A 182 19.21 16.55 4.55
C PHE A 182 18.81 16.92 5.99
N ALA A 183 17.90 16.18 6.62
CA ALA A 183 17.52 16.41 8.01
C ALA A 183 18.70 16.20 8.98
N VAL A 184 19.48 15.14 8.78
CA VAL A 184 20.70 14.87 9.57
C VAL A 184 21.71 16.00 9.40
N PHE A 185 21.94 16.45 8.18
CA PHE A 185 22.79 17.60 7.91
C PHE A 185 22.25 18.88 8.58
N ALA A 186 20.94 19.14 8.46
CA ALA A 186 20.32 20.33 9.04
C ALA A 186 20.40 20.38 10.57
N MET A 187 20.46 19.24 11.27
CA MET A 187 20.69 19.19 12.72
C MET A 187 22.06 19.75 13.13
N THR A 188 23.02 19.85 12.22
CA THR A 188 24.34 20.46 12.49
C THR A 188 24.34 21.99 12.34
N LEU A 189 23.28 22.57 11.77
CA LEU A 189 23.14 24.01 11.57
C LEU A 189 22.45 24.66 12.78
N ARG A 190 22.73 25.93 13.00
CA ARG A 190 22.14 26.71 14.10
C ARG A 190 20.67 27.00 13.82
N ASP A 191 19.80 26.83 14.81
CA ASP A 191 18.35 27.08 14.67
C ASP A 191 18.02 28.57 14.82
N ASP A 192 17.85 29.26 13.70
CA ASP A 192 17.45 30.68 13.63
C ASP A 192 15.95 30.87 13.28
N ARG A 193 15.12 29.84 13.50
CA ARG A 193 13.69 29.89 13.14
C ARG A 193 12.90 30.87 14.03
N ARG A 194 11.97 31.61 13.41
CA ARG A 194 10.99 32.44 14.14
C ARG A 194 10.10 31.57 15.04
N GLU A 195 9.66 32.12 16.18
CA GLU A 195 8.85 31.38 17.18
C GLU A 195 7.59 30.75 16.58
N MET A 196 6.89 31.46 15.70
CA MET A 196 5.70 30.92 15.01
C MET A 196 6.06 29.68 14.16
N THR A 197 7.17 29.71 13.43
CA THR A 197 7.64 28.57 12.64
C THR A 197 8.04 27.40 13.53
N ARG A 198 8.69 27.67 14.67
CA ARG A 198 9.09 26.63 15.64
C ARG A 198 7.86 25.90 16.20
N SER A 199 6.83 26.64 16.62
CA SER A 199 5.60 26.06 17.14
C SER A 199 4.87 25.21 16.09
N THR A 200 4.75 25.71 14.85
CA THR A 200 4.13 24.96 13.75
C THR A 200 4.89 23.68 13.42
N VAL A 201 6.22 23.74 13.37
CA VAL A 201 7.05 22.55 13.12
C VAL A 201 6.88 21.52 14.23
N THR A 202 6.84 21.95 15.49
CA THR A 202 6.64 21.06 16.64
C THR A 202 5.29 20.34 16.56
N PHE A 203 4.23 21.05 16.17
CA PHE A 203 2.91 20.45 15.96
C PHE A 203 2.93 19.40 14.84
N ILE A 204 3.56 19.70 13.71
CA ILE A 204 3.73 18.76 12.59
C ILE A 204 4.54 17.53 13.02
N GLU A 205 5.57 17.70 13.83
CA GLU A 205 6.38 16.60 14.32
C GLU A 205 5.57 15.63 15.19
N ILE A 206 4.79 16.16 16.14
CA ILE A 206 3.89 15.37 16.99
C ILE A 206 2.88 14.61 16.11
N ASP A 207 2.27 15.29 15.14
CA ASP A 207 1.34 14.69 14.19
C ASP A 207 1.96 13.50 13.44
N MET A 208 3.19 13.67 12.95
CA MET A 208 3.95 12.62 12.25
C MET A 208 4.31 11.44 13.14
N GLN A 209 4.64 11.66 14.42
CA GLN A 209 4.89 10.59 15.37
C GLN A 209 3.64 9.72 15.59
N PHE A 210 2.48 10.36 15.75
CA PHE A 210 1.20 9.65 15.87
C PHE A 210 0.85 8.84 14.61
N ILE A 211 1.06 9.41 13.42
CA ILE A 211 0.89 8.70 12.15
C ILE A 211 1.83 7.50 12.09
N ALA A 212 3.11 7.67 12.45
CA ALA A 212 4.10 6.59 12.44
C ALA A 212 3.72 5.44 13.38
N LEU A 213 3.33 5.75 14.62
CA LEU A 213 2.90 4.74 15.60
C LEU A 213 1.66 3.97 15.12
N THR A 214 0.69 4.67 14.55
CA THR A 214 -0.54 4.01 14.05
C THR A 214 -0.31 3.19 12.79
N VAL A 215 0.62 3.59 11.92
CA VAL A 215 1.08 2.77 10.78
C VAL A 215 1.80 1.51 11.26
N LEU A 216 2.71 1.64 12.23
CA LEU A 216 3.39 0.50 12.83
C LEU A 216 2.41 -0.48 13.46
N TYR A 217 1.43 0.04 14.20
CA TYR A 217 0.36 -0.77 14.79
C TYR A 217 -0.50 -1.45 13.72
N TRP A 218 -0.87 -0.74 12.66
CA TRP A 218 -1.59 -1.33 11.54
C TRP A 218 -0.81 -2.51 10.94
N VAL A 219 0.44 -2.30 10.55
CA VAL A 219 1.27 -3.38 9.96
C VAL A 219 1.48 -4.52 10.95
N PHE A 220 1.63 -4.23 12.25
CA PHE A 220 1.76 -5.23 13.30
C PHE A 220 0.52 -6.13 13.41
N VAL A 221 -0.68 -5.54 13.42
CA VAL A 221 -1.94 -6.29 13.48
C VAL A 221 -2.13 -7.16 12.24
N GLU A 222 -1.58 -6.74 11.11
CA GLU A 222 -1.84 -7.39 9.84
C GLU A 222 -0.93 -8.60 9.57
N VAL A 223 0.37 -8.51 9.86
CA VAL A 223 1.35 -9.57 9.56
C VAL A 223 2.28 -9.92 10.74
N GLY A 224 1.99 -9.40 11.93
CA GLY A 224 2.81 -9.61 13.13
C GLY A 224 4.05 -8.72 13.18
N TRP A 225 5.01 -9.08 14.05
CA TRP A 225 6.13 -8.20 14.45
C TRP A 225 7.26 -8.03 13.42
N ARG A 226 7.39 -8.96 12.46
CA ARG A 226 8.56 -9.00 11.55
C ARG A 226 8.57 -7.81 10.59
N ALA A 227 7.42 -7.43 10.01
CA ALA A 227 7.34 -6.28 9.10
C ALA A 227 7.47 -4.90 9.77
N PRO A 228 6.85 -4.64 10.93
CA PRO A 228 7.10 -3.43 11.70
C PRO A 228 8.57 -3.30 12.12
N LEU A 229 9.23 -4.40 12.49
CA LEU A 229 10.66 -4.35 12.81
C LEU A 229 11.49 -3.91 11.60
N ALA A 230 11.22 -4.50 10.43
CA ALA A 230 11.87 -4.07 9.18
C ALA A 230 11.57 -2.59 8.85
N MET A 231 10.35 -2.12 9.13
CA MET A 231 9.95 -0.72 8.98
C MET A 231 10.82 0.21 9.84
N VAL A 232 10.98 -0.12 11.12
CA VAL A 232 11.76 0.68 12.07
C VAL A 232 13.24 0.65 11.71
N ALA A 233 13.79 -0.53 11.43
CA ALA A 233 15.20 -0.68 11.09
C ALA A 233 15.58 0.09 9.81
N ALA A 234 14.82 -0.10 8.72
CA ALA A 234 15.07 0.64 7.48
C ALA A 234 14.74 2.13 7.62
N GLY A 235 13.71 2.47 8.41
CA GLY A 235 13.30 3.84 8.68
C GLY A 235 14.35 4.65 9.45
N ALA A 236 15.01 4.03 10.42
CA ALA A 236 16.05 4.66 11.23
C ALA A 236 17.33 4.93 10.43
N VAL A 237 17.65 4.08 9.44
CA VAL A 237 18.89 4.20 8.64
C VAL A 237 18.68 5.07 7.39
N LEU A 238 17.57 4.88 6.69
CA LEU A 238 17.32 5.44 5.35
C LEU A 238 16.12 6.41 5.30
N GLY A 239 15.59 6.75 6.47
CA GLY A 239 14.45 7.63 6.62
C GLY A 239 13.09 6.92 6.57
N PRO A 240 12.06 7.54 7.15
CA PRO A 240 10.77 6.91 7.42
C PRO A 240 9.99 6.48 6.17
N GLY A 241 10.19 7.15 5.03
CA GLY A 241 9.55 6.73 3.77
C GLY A 241 10.10 5.41 3.25
N THR A 242 11.42 5.21 3.36
CA THR A 242 12.07 3.95 3.01
C THR A 242 11.59 2.83 3.91
N GLY A 243 11.49 3.08 5.22
CA GLY A 243 10.90 2.15 6.18
C GLY A 243 9.50 1.67 5.74
N VAL A 244 8.61 2.60 5.40
CA VAL A 244 7.26 2.28 4.90
C VAL A 244 7.29 1.41 3.64
N CYS A 245 8.12 1.77 2.65
CA CYS A 245 8.22 1.00 1.40
C CYS A 245 8.76 -0.42 1.63
N VAL A 246 9.84 -0.57 2.41
CA VAL A 246 10.44 -1.87 2.74
C VAL A 246 9.44 -2.75 3.49
N ALA A 247 8.77 -2.19 4.49
CA ALA A 247 7.76 -2.90 5.25
C ALA A 247 6.58 -3.35 4.39
N TRP A 248 6.17 -2.57 3.38
CA TRP A 248 5.09 -2.96 2.47
C TRP A 248 5.46 -4.15 1.59
N VAL A 249 6.68 -4.13 1.02
CA VAL A 249 7.20 -5.24 0.23
C VAL A 249 7.34 -6.50 1.10
N TYR A 250 7.83 -6.34 2.33
CA TYR A 250 8.00 -7.45 3.25
C TYR A 250 6.66 -8.00 3.77
N ARG A 251 5.69 -7.12 4.07
CA ARG A 251 4.30 -7.46 4.40
C ARG A 251 3.68 -8.31 3.31
N GLU A 252 3.81 -7.93 2.04
CA GLU A 252 3.23 -8.73 0.95
C GLU A 252 3.84 -10.13 0.90
N ARG A 253 5.18 -10.23 1.01
CA ARG A 253 5.87 -11.53 1.00
C ARG A 253 5.39 -12.44 2.12
N LEU A 254 5.28 -11.92 3.34
CA LEU A 254 4.78 -12.70 4.48
C LEU A 254 3.33 -13.17 4.26
N MET A 255 2.49 -12.34 3.64
CA MET A 255 1.12 -12.74 3.33
C MET A 255 1.06 -13.76 2.19
N GLN A 256 1.94 -13.67 1.19
CA GLN A 256 2.05 -14.69 0.14
C GLN A 256 2.53 -16.02 0.71
N GLU A 257 3.56 -16.00 1.56
CA GLU A 257 4.04 -17.19 2.28
C GLU A 257 2.93 -17.83 3.14
N ALA A 258 2.09 -17.02 3.79
CA ALA A 258 0.95 -17.50 4.57
C ALA A 258 -0.15 -18.13 3.70
N LEU A 259 -0.43 -17.57 2.52
CA LEU A 259 -1.38 -18.14 1.55
C LEU A 259 -0.83 -19.45 0.96
N ASP A 260 0.43 -19.47 0.55
CA ASP A 260 1.08 -20.67 -0.01
C ASP A 260 1.12 -21.83 1.01
N GLN A 261 1.30 -21.51 2.29
CA GLN A 261 1.23 -22.50 3.37
C GLN A 261 -0.18 -23.08 3.56
N ARG A 262 -1.24 -22.30 3.36
CA ARG A 262 -2.63 -22.80 3.43
C ARG A 262 -2.95 -23.73 2.27
N VAL A 263 -2.54 -23.33 1.07
CA VAL A 263 -2.65 -24.10 -0.16
C VAL A 263 -1.93 -25.44 -0.03
N THR A 264 -0.68 -25.46 0.42
CA THR A 264 0.11 -26.69 0.55
C THR A 264 -0.28 -27.57 1.75
N ALA A 265 -0.97 -27.03 2.76
CA ALA A 265 -1.45 -27.80 3.91
C ALA A 265 -2.77 -28.53 3.66
N ALA A 266 -3.45 -28.28 2.52
CA ALA A 266 -4.53 -29.15 2.10
C ALA A 266 -3.92 -30.49 1.65
N PRO A 267 -4.24 -31.59 2.36
CA PRO A 267 -3.64 -32.88 2.04
C PRO A 267 -4.06 -33.26 0.62
N ASP A 268 -3.08 -33.71 -0.16
CA ASP A 268 -3.31 -34.47 -1.37
C ASP A 268 -4.44 -35.47 -1.09
N ALA A 269 -5.60 -35.22 -1.67
CA ALA A 269 -6.64 -36.22 -1.76
C ALA A 269 -5.98 -37.39 -2.49
N GLU A 270 -5.72 -38.44 -1.73
CA GLU A 270 -5.10 -39.70 -2.10
C GLU A 270 -5.10 -39.89 -3.62
N GLU A 271 -3.91 -39.78 -4.22
CA GLU A 271 -3.60 -40.43 -5.47
C GLU A 271 -3.66 -41.95 -5.19
N GLY A 272 -4.89 -42.44 -5.07
CA GLY A 272 -5.21 -43.84 -4.93
C GLY A 272 -4.80 -44.52 -6.22
N THR A 273 -3.62 -45.13 -6.20
CA THR A 273 -3.29 -46.30 -7.00
C THR A 273 -4.42 -47.32 -6.89
N ALA A 274 -5.39 -47.23 -7.80
CA ALA A 274 -6.28 -48.33 -8.14
C ALA A 274 -5.62 -49.13 -9.29
N PRO A 275 -5.49 -50.46 -9.16
CA PRO A 275 -4.85 -51.28 -10.17
C PRO A 275 -5.69 -51.34 -11.45
N SER A 276 -4.98 -51.49 -12.57
CA SER A 276 -5.48 -51.86 -13.89
C SER A 276 -6.49 -53.02 -13.85
N ASP A 277 -7.64 -52.83 -14.51
CA ASP A 277 -8.55 -53.81 -15.16
C ASP A 277 -9.97 -53.17 -15.16
N GLU A 278 -10.84 -53.18 -16.15
CA GLU A 278 -10.97 -53.86 -17.43
C GLU A 278 -12.01 -53.08 -18.28
N GLN A 279 -11.76 -52.99 -19.60
CA GLN A 279 -12.71 -53.08 -20.70
C GLN A 279 -14.00 -52.20 -20.72
N THR A 280 -14.00 -51.18 -21.59
CA THR A 280 -15.21 -50.79 -22.33
C THR A 280 -14.99 -50.91 -23.84
N PRO A 281 -15.84 -51.64 -24.57
CA PRO A 281 -15.67 -51.89 -26.00
C PRO A 281 -16.18 -50.70 -26.84
N LEU A 282 -15.42 -50.35 -27.87
CA LEU A 282 -15.85 -49.43 -28.92
C LEU A 282 -16.95 -50.09 -29.77
N LEU A 283 -18.14 -49.49 -29.79
CA LEU A 283 -19.17 -49.80 -30.77
C LEU A 283 -18.89 -49.05 -32.08
N ARG A 284 -19.09 -49.80 -33.17
CA ARG A 284 -19.00 -49.42 -34.58
C ARG A 284 -20.07 -48.43 -35.01
#